data_AF-A0A060Y3S2-F1
#
_entry.id   AF-A0A060Y3S2-F1
#
_cell.length_a   1.000
_cell.length_b   1.000
_cell.length_c   1.000
_cell.angle_alpha   90.00
_cell.angle_beta   90.00
_cell.angle_gamma   90.00
#
_symmetry.space_group_name_H-M   'P 1'
#
loop_
_entity.id
_entity.type
_entity.pdbx_description
1 polymer ?
#
loop_
_entity_poly.entity_id
_entity_poly.type
_entity_poly.pdbx_seq_one_letter_code
_entity_poly.pdbx_strand_id
1 'polypeptide(L)'
;MGAINKVVENLHDPEKVSSVLALVGKAHAVKHKVEPMYFKILCGVMLEVFSEDFPEFFTAEVQMVWTKLMGAVYWHVTGAYAEVGWVQLSSSAV
;
A
#
# COMPACT_ATOMS: atom_id res chain seq x y z
N MET A 1 8.46 5.60 -7.44
CA MET A 1 8.66 4.14 -7.42
C MET A 1 9.63 3.63 -6.35
N GLY A 2 10.61 4.39 -5.85
CA GLY A 2 11.64 3.86 -4.95
C GLY A 2 11.18 3.19 -3.64
N ALA A 3 10.09 3.66 -3.01
CA ALA A 3 9.58 3.04 -1.78
C ALA A 3 8.99 1.64 -2.03
N ILE A 4 8.18 1.48 -3.08
CA ILE A 4 7.62 0.18 -3.49
C ILE A 4 8.73 -0.77 -3.89
N ASN A 5 9.75 -0.29 -4.63
CA ASN A 5 10.90 -1.13 -4.98
C ASN A 5 11.60 -1.69 -3.74
N LYS A 6 11.85 -0.85 -2.73
CA LYS A 6 12.41 -1.30 -1.44
C LYS A 6 11.53 -2.32 -0.75
N VAL A 7 10.21 -2.19 -0.79
CA VAL A 7 9.30 -3.19 -0.22
C VAL A 7 9.45 -4.53 -0.96
N VAL A 8 9.42 -4.51 -2.29
CA VAL A 8 9.56 -5.72 -3.12
C VAL A 8 10.91 -6.41 -2.91
N GLU A 9 12.01 -5.66 -2.89
CA GLU A 9 13.36 -6.18 -2.66
C GLU A 9 13.52 -6.82 -1.26
N ASN A 10 12.74 -6.38 -0.27
CA ASN A 10 12.86 -6.80 1.12
C ASN A 10 11.70 -7.68 1.59
N LEU A 11 10.92 -8.31 0.70
CA LEU A 11 9.79 -9.18 1.12
C LEU A 11 10.20 -10.36 2.02
N HIS A 12 11.47 -10.72 2.01
CA HIS A 12 12.05 -11.74 2.89
C HIS A 12 12.34 -11.23 4.31
N ASP A 13 12.27 -9.92 4.55
CA ASP A 13 12.50 -9.26 5.84
C ASP A 13 11.26 -8.45 6.26
N PRO A 14 10.34 -9.06 7.05
CA PRO A 14 9.12 -8.41 7.49
C PRO A 14 9.34 -7.13 8.31
N GLU A 15 10.40 -7.09 9.13
CA GLU A 15 10.73 -5.92 9.95
C GLU A 15 11.16 -4.75 9.05
N LYS A 16 11.95 -5.04 8.01
CA LYS A 16 12.33 -4.03 7.04
C LYS A 16 11.13 -3.50 6.27
N VAL A 17 10.25 -4.37 5.78
CA VAL A 17 9.01 -3.97 5.10
C VAL A 17 8.16 -3.09 6.00
N SER A 18 7.93 -3.51 7.24
CA SER A 18 7.17 -2.75 8.24
C SER A 18 7.77 -1.36 8.47
N SER A 19 9.09 -1.28 8.65
CA SER A 19 9.78 0.01 8.89
C SER A 19 9.66 0.99 7.71
N VAL A 20 9.77 0.49 6.47
CA VAL A 20 9.64 1.31 5.25
C VAL A 20 8.21 1.84 5.13
N LEU A 21 7.22 0.96 5.29
CA LEU A 21 5.81 1.33 5.16
C LEU A 21 5.32 2.22 6.30
N ALA A 22 5.82 2.02 7.52
CA ALA A 22 5.54 2.91 8.65
C ALA A 22 6.05 4.33 8.40
N LEU A 23 7.27 4.47 7.86
CA LEU A 23 7.84 5.78 7.51
C LEU A 23 7.00 6.47 6.42
N VAL A 24 6.62 5.75 5.37
CA VAL A 24 5.74 6.27 4.31
C VAL A 24 4.40 6.68 4.90
N GLY A 25 3.74 5.81 5.66
CA GLY A 25 2.42 6.06 6.24
C GLY A 25 2.41 7.28 7.17
N LYS A 26 3.35 7.35 8.12
CA LYS A 26 3.45 8.49 9.05
C LYS A 26 3.70 9.82 8.33
N ALA A 27 4.54 9.83 7.30
CA ALA A 27 4.76 11.03 6.50
C ALA A 27 3.48 11.48 5.78
N HIS A 28 2.75 10.55 5.15
CA HIS A 28 1.52 10.88 4.43
C HIS A 28 0.37 11.30 5.36
N ALA A 29 0.28 10.70 6.55
CA ALA A 29 -0.68 11.08 7.58
C ALA A 29 -0.36 12.46 8.18
N VAL A 30 0.87 12.68 8.65
CA VAL A 30 1.19 13.86 9.45
C VAL A 30 1.53 15.06 8.59
N LYS A 31 2.42 14.90 7.61
CA LYS A 31 2.95 16.00 6.80
C LYS A 31 2.04 16.33 5.61
N HIS A 32 1.59 15.30 4.90
CA HIS A 32 0.87 15.51 3.64
C HIS A 32 -0.66 15.50 3.81
N LYS A 33 -1.18 15.05 4.95
CA LYS A 33 -2.62 14.99 5.27
C LYS A 33 -3.42 14.25 4.18
N VAL A 34 -2.86 13.16 3.66
CA VAL A 34 -3.48 12.36 2.59
C VAL A 34 -4.47 11.39 3.21
N GLU A 35 -5.71 11.37 2.73
CA GLU A 35 -6.70 10.37 3.18
C GLU A 35 -6.23 8.93 2.89
N PRO A 36 -6.32 7.99 3.86
CA PRO A 36 -5.87 6.62 3.67
C PRO A 36 -6.53 5.92 2.48
N MET A 37 -7.78 6.27 2.16
CA MET A 37 -8.53 5.69 1.04
C MET A 37 -7.77 5.82 -0.29
N TYR A 38 -7.00 6.89 -0.49
CA TYR A 38 -6.23 7.07 -1.71
C TYR A 38 -5.12 6.03 -1.87
N PHE A 39 -4.56 5.48 -0.78
CA PHE A 39 -3.63 4.36 -0.87
C PHE A 39 -4.31 3.09 -1.38
N LYS A 40 -5.56 2.82 -0.95
CA LYS A 40 -6.34 1.69 -1.45
C LYS A 40 -6.61 1.82 -2.94
N ILE A 41 -7.01 3.00 -3.39
CA ILE A 41 -7.27 3.30 -4.81
C ILE A 41 -5.97 3.14 -5.62
N LEU A 42 -4.88 3.76 -5.17
CA LEU A 42 -3.58 3.68 -5.85
C LEU A 42 -3.09 2.24 -5.97
N CYS A 43 -3.23 1.43 -4.92
CA CYS A 43 -2.91 0.01 -4.95
C CYS A 43 -3.70 -0.75 -6.02
N GLY A 44 -5.00 -0.44 -6.18
CA GLY A 44 -5.83 -0.99 -7.26
C GLY A 44 -5.33 -0.58 -8.64
N VAL A 45 -5.06 0.70 -8.85
CA VAL A 45 -4.53 1.23 -10.12
C VAL A 45 -3.20 0.57 -10.50
N MET A 46 -2.33 0.28 -9.52
CA MET A 46 -1.07 -0.44 -9.81
C MET A 46 -1.34 -1.86 -10.33
N LEU A 47 -2.32 -2.58 -9.77
CA LEU A 47 -2.69 -3.91 -10.25
C LEU A 47 -3.29 -3.86 -11.65
N GLU A 48 -4.13 -2.86 -11.94
CA GLU A 48 -4.68 -2.62 -13.27
C GLU A 48 -3.56 -2.41 -14.29
N VAL A 49 -2.64 -1.49 -14.03
CA VAL A 49 -1.48 -1.22 -14.90
C VAL A 49 -0.62 -2.46 -15.11
N PHE A 50 -0.35 -3.26 -14.06
CA PHE A 50 0.42 -4.49 -14.23
C PHE A 50 -0.29 -5.52 -15.10
N SER A 51 -1.61 -5.60 -15.02
CA SER A 51 -2.42 -6.49 -15.87
C SER A 51 -2.48 -6.05 -17.33
N GLU A 52 -2.49 -4.73 -17.58
CA GLU A 52 -2.54 -4.14 -18.92
C GLU A 52 -1.18 -4.19 -19.63
N ASP A 53 -0.10 -3.84 -18.92
CA ASP A 53 1.23 -3.69 -19.51
C ASP A 53 2.00 -5.01 -19.57
N PHE A 54 1.72 -5.96 -18.67
CA PHE A 54 2.45 -7.23 -18.57
C PHE A 54 1.54 -8.47 -18.57
N PRO A 55 0.54 -8.58 -19.46
CA PRO A 55 -0.48 -9.63 -19.39
C PRO A 55 0.11 -11.06 -19.48
N GLU A 56 1.21 -11.23 -20.21
CA GLU A 56 1.88 -12.53 -20.37
C GLU A 56 2.61 -12.99 -19.09
N PHE A 57 3.06 -12.04 -18.27
CA PHE A 57 3.82 -12.32 -17.04
C PHE A 57 2.93 -12.22 -15.79
N PHE A 58 1.86 -11.44 -15.85
CA PHE A 58 0.92 -11.21 -14.77
C PHE A 58 -0.19 -12.27 -14.75
N THR A 59 0.23 -13.54 -14.67
CA THR A 59 -0.66 -14.71 -14.60
C THR A 59 -1.56 -14.64 -13.36
N ALA A 60 -2.60 -15.49 -13.28
CA ALA A 60 -3.50 -15.53 -12.13
C ALA A 60 -2.78 -15.74 -10.78
N GLU A 61 -1.71 -16.53 -10.77
CA GLU A 61 -0.88 -16.74 -9.58
C GLU A 61 -0.12 -15.47 -9.20
N VAL A 62 0.52 -14.82 -10.17
CA VAL A 62 1.26 -13.57 -9.96
C VAL A 62 0.31 -12.44 -9.50
N GLN A 63 -0.87 -12.33 -10.11
CA GLN A 63 -1.94 -11.42 -9.70
C GLN A 63 -2.33 -11.62 -8.23
N MET A 64 -2.48 -12.87 -7.79
CA MET A 64 -2.81 -13.18 -6.40
C MET A 64 -1.71 -12.69 -5.44
N VAL A 65 -0.44 -12.92 -5.78
CA VAL A 65 0.70 -12.49 -4.96
C VAL A 65 0.77 -10.97 -4.88
N TRP A 66 0.61 -10.27 -5.99
CA TRP A 66 0.61 -8.81 -6.01
C TRP A 66 -0.61 -8.22 -5.30
N THR A 67 -1.78 -8.86 -5.39
CA THR A 67 -2.96 -8.46 -4.62
C THR A 67 -2.72 -8.57 -3.11
N LYS A 68 -2.08 -9.67 -2.66
CA LYS A 68 -1.68 -9.83 -1.25
C LYS A 68 -0.67 -8.76 -0.83
N LEU A 69 0.32 -8.47 -1.68
CA LEU A 69 1.30 -7.42 -1.41
C LEU A 69 0.63 -6.05 -1.28
N MET A 70 -0.24 -5.68 -2.21
CA MET A 70 -0.99 -4.43 -2.15
C MET A 70 -1.88 -4.34 -0.91
N GLY A 71 -2.50 -5.45 -0.51
CA GLY A 71 -3.22 -5.57 0.76
C GLY A 71 -2.32 -5.32 1.98
N ALA A 72 -1.11 -5.90 2.00
CA ALA A 72 -0.14 -5.67 3.07
C ALA A 72 0.35 -4.22 3.11
N VAL A 73 0.62 -3.61 1.95
CA VAL A 73 0.98 -2.18 1.84
C VAL A 73 -0.11 -1.32 2.47
N TYR A 74 -1.36 -1.52 2.07
CA TYR A 74 -2.48 -0.76 2.61
C TYR A 74 -2.63 -0.98 4.12
N TRP A 75 -2.57 -2.23 4.59
CA TRP A 75 -2.65 -2.58 6.01
C TRP A 75 -1.59 -1.85 6.84
N HIS A 76 -0.31 -1.96 6.49
CA HIS A 76 0.77 -1.30 7.24
C HIS A 76 0.66 0.22 7.22
N VAL A 77 0.28 0.81 6.08
CA VAL A 77 0.05 2.26 5.99
C VAL A 77 -1.10 2.67 6.90
N THR A 78 -2.26 1.98 6.86
CA THR A 78 -3.38 2.30 7.75
C THR A 78 -3.05 2.10 9.23
N GLY A 79 -2.23 1.10 9.57
CA GLY A 79 -1.71 0.94 10.93
C GLY A 79 -0.87 2.13 11.38
N ALA A 80 0.05 2.58 10.52
CA ALA A 80 0.88 3.75 10.78
C ALA A 80 0.07 5.05 10.93
N TYR A 81 -1.06 5.17 10.21
CA TYR A 81 -2.02 6.26 10.37
C TYR A 81 -2.72 6.21 11.73
N ALA A 82 -3.17 5.03 12.16
CA ALA A 82 -3.79 4.84 13.47
C ALA A 82 -2.82 5.18 14.61
N GLU A 83 -1.54 4.77 14.49
CA GLU A 83 -0.49 5.08 15.49
C GLU A 83 -0.26 6.58 15.71
N VAL A 84 -0.50 7.41 14.68
CA VAL A 84 -0.37 8.88 14.79
C VAL A 84 -1.71 9.57 15.07
N GLY A 85 -2.72 8.81 15.46
CA GLY A 85 -4.02 9.33 15.88
C GLY A 85 -4.92 9.79 14.72
N TRP A 86 -4.71 9.29 13.50
CA TRP A 86 -5.61 9.58 12.39
C TRP A 86 -6.97 8.91 12.65
N VAL A 87 -7.99 9.72 12.95
CA VAL A 87 -9.35 9.25 13.12
C VAL A 87 -9.99 9.12 11.75
N GLN A 88 -10.20 7.88 11.32
CA GLN A 88 -10.93 7.60 10.10
C GLN A 88 -12.42 7.87 10.34
N LEU A 89 -12.87 9.08 10.01
CA LEU A 89 -14.29 9.41 10.03
C LEU A 89 -14.98 8.57 8.95
N SER A 90 -15.81 7.61 9.36
CA SER A 90 -16.64 6.89 8.40
C SER A 90 -17.60 7.89 7.77
N SER A 91 -17.35 8.26 6.51
CA SER A 91 -18.38 8.94 5.71
C SER A 91 -19.44 7.92 5.32
N SER A 92 -20.26 7.51 6.28
CA SER A 92 -21.52 6.79 6.05
C SER A 92 -22.66 7.77 5.72
N ALA A 93 -22.32 8.92 5.14
CA ALA A 93 -23.26 9.99 4.80
C ALA A 93 -23.04 10.43 3.36
N VAL A 94 -23.42 9.57 2.41
CA VAL A 94 -24.13 9.96 1.18
C VAL A 94 -25.08 8.83 0.82
#